data_AF-A0A351AAE4-F1
#
_entry.id   AF-A0A351AAE4-F1
#
_cell.length_a   1.000
_cell.length_b   1.000
_cell.length_c   1.000
_cell.angle_alpha   90.00
_cell.angle_beta   90.00
_cell.angle_gamma   90.00
#
_symmetry.space_group_name_H-M   'P 1'
#
loop_
_entity.id
_entity.type
_entity.pdbx_description
1 polymer ?
#
loop_
_entity_poly.entity_id
_entity_poly.type
_entity_poly.pdbx_seq_one_letter_code
_entity_poly.pdbx_strand_id
1 'polypeptide(L)'
;MKFVLTSCFALGLGLASAQAPSERDAQVAQVIQAATSRQEAQNDVWFKGGDFPRIKQNLRFMVEMDTTNYESASSLGWMLKSTEQPGEEWAVYVRFYKDNTDEPDGAMLLSQFLFDKRQYAAIPLIMEPRLKFGARMHANNYRNLGHSYVRMGMWRDALRVWEAAVAAHPEDAALKLQVVRTKERLGG
;
A
#
# COMPACT_ATOMS: atom_id res chain seq x y z
N MET A 1 -39.73 4.55 47.66
CA MET A 1 -39.38 3.43 46.78
C MET A 1 -39.86 3.78 45.37
N LYS A 2 -38.94 3.91 44.40
CA LYS A 2 -39.10 3.94 42.92
C LYS A 2 -39.87 5.13 42.29
N PHE A 3 -39.18 6.12 41.68
CA PHE A 3 -38.79 6.24 40.25
C PHE A 3 -40.01 6.23 39.30
N VAL A 4 -40.22 7.16 38.36
CA VAL A 4 -39.36 7.51 37.21
C VAL A 4 -39.73 8.90 36.66
N LEU A 5 -38.73 9.78 36.45
CA LEU A 5 -38.79 10.90 35.51
C LEU A 5 -38.60 10.34 34.09
N THR A 6 -39.55 10.57 33.19
CA THR A 6 -39.39 10.26 31.76
C THR A 6 -39.01 11.53 31.02
N SER A 7 -37.72 11.78 30.86
CA SER A 7 -37.20 12.79 29.93
C SER A 7 -36.97 12.13 28.58
N CYS A 8 -37.74 12.53 27.57
CA CYS A 8 -37.50 12.20 26.17
C CYS A 8 -36.24 12.95 25.69
N PHE A 9 -35.13 12.24 25.56
CA PHE A 9 -33.99 12.69 24.77
C PHE A 9 -34.32 12.49 23.28
N ALA A 10 -34.58 13.58 22.56
CA ALA A 10 -34.61 13.57 21.11
C ALA A 10 -33.15 13.52 20.61
N LEU A 11 -32.73 12.35 20.15
CA LEU A 11 -31.48 12.16 19.41
C LEU A 11 -31.62 12.82 18.03
N GLY A 12 -31.07 14.02 17.89
CA GLY A 12 -30.83 14.65 16.59
C GLY A 12 -29.70 13.92 15.87
N LEU A 13 -30.04 13.05 14.91
CA LEU A 13 -29.11 12.51 13.93
C LEU A 13 -28.70 13.63 12.97
N GLY A 14 -27.60 14.32 13.30
CA GLY A 14 -26.92 15.22 12.38
C GLY A 14 -26.22 14.40 11.29
N LEU A 15 -26.89 14.18 10.17
CA LEU A 15 -26.23 13.75 8.94
C LEU A 15 -25.33 14.88 8.49
N ALA A 16 -24.02 14.76 8.73
CA ALA A 16 -23.02 15.63 8.13
C ALA A 16 -23.04 15.42 6.62
N SER A 17 -23.77 16.27 5.90
CA SER A 17 -23.66 16.34 4.45
C SER A 17 -22.26 16.84 4.10
N ALA A 18 -21.43 15.99 3.49
CA ALA A 18 -20.16 16.42 2.91
C ALA A 18 -20.45 17.54 1.89
N GLN A 19 -20.04 18.75 2.22
CA GLN A 19 -20.22 19.93 1.35
C GLN A 19 -19.35 19.73 0.11
N ALA A 20 -19.91 19.96 -1.08
CA ALA A 20 -19.15 19.88 -2.31
C ALA A 20 -17.94 20.84 -2.25
N PRO A 21 -16.77 20.47 -2.82
CA PRO A 21 -15.58 21.32 -2.78
C PRO A 21 -15.90 22.70 -3.35
N SER A 22 -15.42 23.75 -2.69
CA SER A 22 -15.59 25.09 -3.21
C SER A 22 -14.80 25.27 -4.51
N GLU A 23 -15.18 26.24 -5.34
CA GLU A 23 -14.42 26.62 -6.54
C GLU A 23 -12.94 26.93 -6.21
N ARG A 24 -12.70 27.52 -5.03
CA ARG A 24 -11.36 27.77 -4.50
C ARG A 24 -10.59 26.48 -4.23
N ASP A 25 -11.24 25.46 -3.65
CA ASP A 25 -10.59 24.18 -3.38
C ASP A 25 -10.20 23.47 -4.69
N ALA A 26 -11.08 23.54 -5.70
CA ALA A 26 -10.79 23.01 -7.03
C ALA A 26 -9.61 23.74 -7.69
N GLN A 27 -9.54 25.07 -7.58
CA GLN A 27 -8.43 25.86 -8.11
C GLN A 27 -7.10 25.51 -7.41
N VAL A 28 -7.10 25.38 -6.08
CA VAL A 28 -5.92 24.98 -5.31
C VAL A 28 -5.46 23.58 -5.72
N ALA A 29 -6.39 22.63 -5.86
CA ALA A 29 -6.07 21.28 -6.30
C ALA A 29 -5.43 21.26 -7.70
N GLN A 30 -5.92 22.07 -8.64
CA GLN A 30 -5.33 22.20 -9.98
C GLN A 30 -3.90 22.77 -9.93
N VAL A 31 -3.64 23.78 -9.10
CA VAL A 31 -2.29 24.36 -8.94
C VAL A 31 -1.32 23.32 -8.36
N ILE A 32 -1.75 22.59 -7.34
CA ILE A 32 -0.94 21.52 -6.73
C ILE A 32 -0.65 20.43 -7.78
N GLN A 33 -1.67 19.97 -8.49
CA GLN A 33 -1.51 18.96 -9.54
C GLN A 33 -0.54 19.41 -10.63
N ALA A 34 -0.67 20.64 -11.14
CA ALA A 34 0.24 21.18 -12.14
C ALA A 34 1.69 21.29 -11.64
N ALA A 35 1.87 21.67 -10.37
CA ALA A 35 3.19 21.73 -9.74
C ALA A 35 3.82 20.33 -9.61
N THR A 36 3.06 19.34 -9.13
CA THR A 36 3.50 17.94 -9.00
C THR A 36 3.85 17.34 -10.36
N SER A 37 2.98 17.49 -11.36
CA SER A 37 3.26 16.98 -12.72
C SER A 37 4.52 17.60 -13.34
N ARG A 38 4.78 18.89 -13.06
CA ARG A 38 6.02 19.53 -13.50
C ARG A 38 7.25 18.95 -12.80
N GLN A 39 7.16 18.66 -11.50
CA GLN A 39 8.24 18.03 -10.74
C GLN A 39 8.54 16.62 -11.26
N GLU A 40 7.52 15.83 -11.58
CA GLU A 40 7.65 14.51 -12.20
C GLU A 40 8.34 14.59 -13.56
N ALA A 41 7.87 15.47 -14.44
CA ALA A 41 8.50 15.68 -15.75
C ALA A 41 9.98 16.15 -15.63
N GLN A 42 10.29 16.92 -14.58
CA GLN A 42 11.66 17.34 -14.32
C GLN A 42 12.55 16.17 -13.85
N ASN A 43 12.01 15.23 -13.07
CA ASN A 43 12.72 13.99 -12.71
C ASN A 43 13.09 13.18 -13.95
N ASP A 44 12.20 13.09 -14.95
CA ASP A 44 12.50 12.39 -16.21
C ASP A 44 13.66 13.04 -16.98
N VAL A 45 13.71 14.36 -17.03
CA VAL A 45 14.81 15.10 -17.67
C VAL A 45 16.13 14.80 -16.97
N TRP A 46 16.15 14.85 -15.63
CA TRP A 46 17.35 14.50 -14.87
C TRP A 46 17.72 13.03 -14.98
N PHE A 47 16.73 12.14 -15.09
CA PHE A 47 16.95 10.70 -15.25
C PHE A 47 17.68 10.41 -16.56
N LYS A 48 17.23 11.01 -17.68
CA LYS A 48 17.90 10.91 -18.98
C LYS A 48 19.33 11.47 -18.94
N GLY A 49 19.57 12.48 -18.10
CA GLY A 49 20.89 13.06 -17.86
C GLY A 49 21.76 12.32 -16.83
N GLY A 50 21.24 11.29 -16.16
CA GLY A 50 21.95 10.57 -15.09
C GLY A 50 22.12 11.36 -13.78
N ASP A 51 21.42 12.47 -13.58
CA ASP A 51 21.51 13.31 -12.38
C ASP A 51 20.63 12.74 -11.24
N PHE A 52 20.97 11.54 -10.79
CA PHE A 52 20.29 10.85 -9.71
C PHE A 52 20.29 11.62 -8.38
N PRO A 53 21.33 12.39 -7.99
CA PRO A 53 21.29 13.22 -6.80
C PRO A 53 20.13 14.23 -6.80
N ARG A 54 19.88 14.93 -7.92
CA ARG A 54 18.75 15.88 -8.00
C ARG A 54 17.40 15.19 -7.95
N ILE A 55 17.26 14.04 -8.63
CA ILE A 55 16.03 13.25 -8.58
C ILE A 55 15.73 12.84 -7.14
N LYS A 56 16.71 12.29 -6.41
CA LYS A 56 16.54 11.92 -4.99
C LYS A 56 16.11 13.11 -4.14
N GLN A 57 16.74 14.27 -4.33
CA GLN A 57 16.40 15.47 -3.55
C GLN A 57 14.96 15.94 -3.82
N ASN A 58 14.54 15.94 -5.09
CA ASN A 58 13.17 16.32 -5.45
C ASN A 58 12.14 15.28 -4.96
N LEU A 59 12.43 13.99 -5.09
CA LEU A 59 11.55 12.93 -4.59
C LEU A 59 11.41 12.95 -3.06
N ARG A 60 12.47 13.27 -2.31
CA ARG A 60 12.37 13.52 -0.87
C ARG A 60 11.39 14.65 -0.57
N PHE A 61 11.52 15.77 -1.28
CA PHE A 61 10.58 16.88 -1.15
C PHE A 61 9.13 16.44 -1.46
N MET A 62 8.92 15.69 -2.55
CA MET A 62 7.59 15.21 -2.91
C MET A 62 6.99 14.27 -1.85
N VAL A 63 7.78 13.38 -1.26
CA VAL A 63 7.33 12.49 -0.16
C VAL A 63 7.03 13.28 1.12
N GLU A 64 7.76 14.35 1.42
CA GLU A 64 7.44 15.22 2.58
C GLU A 64 6.17 16.06 2.35
N MET A 65 5.85 16.40 1.10
CA MET A 65 4.62 17.13 0.76
C MET A 65 3.38 16.24 0.90
N ASP A 66 3.49 14.97 0.54
CA ASP A 66 2.43 13.98 0.72
C ASP A 66 3.04 12.60 1.01
N THR A 67 2.99 12.20 2.29
CA THR A 67 3.55 10.93 2.75
C THR A 67 2.70 9.72 2.37
N THR A 68 1.48 9.96 1.89
CA THR A 68 0.53 8.94 1.42
C THR A 68 0.63 8.68 -0.08
N ASN A 69 1.43 9.49 -0.80
CA ASN A 69 1.60 9.34 -2.23
C ASN A 69 2.45 8.10 -2.59
N TYR A 70 1.78 7.06 -3.10
CA TYR A 70 2.43 5.81 -3.50
C TYR A 70 3.52 6.03 -4.56
N GLU A 71 3.24 6.84 -5.59
CA GLU A 71 4.16 7.05 -6.71
C GLU A 71 5.47 7.67 -6.22
N SER A 72 5.40 8.75 -5.44
CA SER A 72 6.56 9.44 -4.87
C SER A 72 7.36 8.53 -3.94
N ALA A 73 6.69 7.79 -3.05
CA ALA A 73 7.37 6.87 -2.14
C ALA A 73 8.05 5.71 -2.88
N SER A 74 7.38 5.13 -3.88
CA SER A 74 7.91 4.03 -4.68
C SER A 74 9.06 4.47 -5.58
N SER A 75 8.95 5.64 -6.22
CA SER A 75 10.00 6.25 -7.04
C SER A 75 11.23 6.58 -6.21
N LEU A 76 11.06 7.17 -5.01
CA LEU A 76 12.17 7.44 -4.09
C LEU A 76 12.84 6.14 -3.66
N GLY A 77 12.06 5.17 -3.20
CA GLY A 77 12.56 3.87 -2.77
C GLY A 77 13.33 3.13 -3.87
N TRP A 78 12.82 3.14 -5.10
CA TRP A 78 13.51 2.57 -6.26
C TRP A 78 14.84 3.27 -6.52
N MET A 79 14.89 4.60 -6.44
CA MET A 79 16.11 5.36 -6.64
C MET A 79 17.15 5.08 -5.54
N LEU A 80 16.70 4.96 -4.29
CA LEU A 80 17.55 4.62 -3.16
C LEU A 80 18.11 3.20 -3.27
N LYS A 81 17.28 2.23 -3.69
CA LYS A 81 17.71 0.86 -3.98
C LYS A 81 18.78 0.80 -5.06
N SER A 82 18.52 1.47 -6.19
CA SER A 82 19.43 1.52 -7.35
C SER A 82 20.75 2.23 -7.07
N THR A 83 20.81 3.05 -6.02
CA THR A 83 22.02 3.76 -5.56
C THR A 83 22.56 3.21 -4.24
N GLU A 84 22.20 1.97 -3.89
CA GLU A 84 22.71 1.22 -2.74
C GLU A 84 22.55 1.92 -1.38
N GLN A 85 21.41 2.59 -1.16
CA GLN A 85 21.06 3.25 0.10
C GLN A 85 19.89 2.53 0.83
N PRO A 86 20.07 1.26 1.27
CA PRO A 86 18.98 0.44 1.79
C PRO A 86 18.40 0.92 3.12
N GLY A 87 19.17 1.67 3.92
CA GLY A 87 18.70 2.22 5.19
C GLY A 87 17.65 3.32 5.00
N GLU A 88 17.87 4.17 3.99
CA GLU A 88 16.91 5.24 3.65
C GLU A 88 15.69 4.66 2.91
N GLU A 89 15.90 3.69 2.02
CA GLU A 89 14.81 2.95 1.37
C GLU A 89 13.84 2.36 2.40
N TRP A 90 14.38 1.67 3.41
CA TRP A 90 13.61 1.14 4.53
C TRP A 90 12.81 2.22 5.25
N ALA A 91 13.44 3.37 5.57
CA ALA A 91 12.78 4.46 6.29
C ALA A 91 11.58 5.02 5.53
N VAL A 92 11.72 5.20 4.20
CA VAL A 92 10.64 5.67 3.32
C VAL A 92 9.48 4.69 3.34
N TYR A 93 9.73 3.40 3.13
CA TYR A 93 8.66 2.39 3.07
C TYR A 93 7.99 2.13 4.42
N VAL A 94 8.74 2.21 5.54
CA VAL A 94 8.15 2.11 6.88
C VAL A 94 7.25 3.30 7.17
N ARG A 95 7.66 4.51 6.80
CA ARG A 95 6.82 5.71 6.98
C ARG A 95 5.55 5.61 6.13
N PHE A 96 5.69 5.27 4.85
CA PHE A 96 4.55 5.04 3.96
C PHE A 96 3.58 4.01 4.55
N TYR A 97 4.06 2.85 5.01
CA TYR A 97 3.20 1.84 5.65
C TYR A 97 2.44 2.37 6.88
N LYS A 98 3.09 3.19 7.72
CA LYS A 98 2.49 3.77 8.93
C LYS A 98 1.47 4.84 8.61
N ASP A 99 1.71 5.65 7.59
CA ASP A 99 0.81 6.74 7.21
C ASP A 99 -0.40 6.23 6.39
N ASN A 100 -0.34 5.00 5.87
CA ASN A 100 -1.37 4.36 5.04
C ASN A 100 -1.94 3.10 5.73
N THR A 101 -2.33 3.17 7.01
CA THR A 101 -2.81 2.00 7.78
C THR A 101 -4.22 1.50 7.40
N ASP A 102 -4.99 2.33 6.72
CA ASP A 102 -6.35 2.09 6.24
C ASP A 102 -6.44 1.87 4.73
N GLU A 103 -5.34 2.09 4.01
CA GLU A 103 -5.27 1.79 2.58
C GLU A 103 -5.05 0.29 2.30
N PRO A 104 -5.78 -0.33 1.35
CA PRO A 104 -5.61 -1.75 1.04
C PRO A 104 -4.16 -2.14 0.72
N ASP A 105 -3.47 -1.29 -0.05
CA ASP A 105 -2.13 -1.56 -0.56
C ASP A 105 -1.01 -0.82 0.21
N GLY A 106 -1.33 -0.21 1.36
CA GLY A 106 -0.38 0.56 2.16
C GLY A 106 0.85 -0.24 2.64
N ALA A 107 0.76 -1.58 2.68
CA ALA A 107 1.87 -2.47 3.03
C ALA A 107 2.71 -2.94 1.82
N MET A 108 2.31 -2.62 0.59
CA MET A 108 2.87 -3.22 -0.62
C MET A 108 4.37 -2.95 -0.76
N LEU A 109 4.79 -1.68 -0.64
CA LEU A 109 6.20 -1.27 -0.79
C LEU A 109 7.10 -1.94 0.26
N LEU A 110 6.69 -1.88 1.53
CA LEU A 110 7.43 -2.50 2.63
C LEU A 110 7.49 -4.02 2.48
N SER A 111 6.41 -4.66 2.03
CA SER A 111 6.40 -6.11 1.80
C SER A 111 7.34 -6.54 0.68
N GLN A 112 7.42 -5.77 -0.41
CA GLN A 112 8.33 -6.03 -1.51
C GLN A 112 9.77 -5.90 -1.04
N PHE A 113 10.09 -4.83 -0.30
CA PHE A 113 11.41 -4.64 0.30
C PHE A 113 11.80 -5.82 1.19
N LEU A 114 10.93 -6.23 2.13
CA LEU A 114 11.17 -7.36 3.01
C LEU A 114 11.39 -8.66 2.21
N PHE A 115 10.63 -8.86 1.13
CA PHE A 115 10.72 -10.04 0.28
C PHE A 115 12.09 -10.11 -0.42
N ASP A 116 12.55 -8.99 -0.97
CA ASP A 116 13.85 -8.83 -1.61
C ASP A 116 15.00 -9.10 -0.63
N LYS A 117 14.84 -8.63 0.63
CA LYS A 117 15.78 -8.91 1.74
C LYS A 117 15.62 -10.31 2.34
N ARG A 118 14.75 -11.15 1.79
CA ARG A 118 14.45 -12.51 2.24
C ARG A 118 13.91 -12.60 3.68
N GLN A 119 13.35 -11.50 4.18
CA GLN A 119 12.75 -11.41 5.51
C GLN A 119 11.29 -11.90 5.48
N TYR A 120 11.07 -13.14 5.02
CA TYR A 120 9.73 -13.68 4.76
C TYR A 120 8.83 -13.71 6.00
N ALA A 121 9.42 -13.93 7.20
CA ALA A 121 8.67 -13.97 8.45
C ALA A 121 8.07 -12.62 8.87
N ALA A 122 8.60 -11.49 8.37
CA ALA A 122 8.07 -10.17 8.68
C ALA A 122 6.84 -9.80 7.84
N ILE A 123 6.68 -10.42 6.66
CA ILE A 123 5.62 -10.06 5.70
C ILE A 123 4.21 -10.39 6.23
N PRO A 124 3.95 -11.56 6.84
CA PRO A 124 2.65 -11.84 7.46
C PRO A 124 2.24 -10.81 8.50
N LEU A 125 3.18 -10.27 9.30
CA LEU A 125 2.89 -9.31 10.36
C LEU A 125 2.26 -8.02 9.83
N ILE A 126 2.65 -7.59 8.62
CA ILE A 126 2.15 -6.35 8.01
C ILE A 126 1.03 -6.59 6.99
N MET A 127 0.94 -7.79 6.42
CA MET A 127 0.03 -8.09 5.31
C MET A 127 -1.22 -8.89 5.71
N GLU A 128 -1.16 -9.77 6.72
CA GLU A 128 -2.36 -10.48 7.20
C GLU A 128 -3.48 -9.53 7.64
N PRO A 129 -3.20 -8.43 8.37
CA PRO A 129 -4.25 -7.47 8.73
C PRO A 129 -4.91 -6.79 7.51
N ARG A 130 -4.26 -6.82 6.34
CA ARG A 130 -4.77 -6.21 5.09
C ARG A 130 -5.72 -7.14 4.34
N LEU A 131 -5.76 -8.44 4.63
CA LEU A 131 -6.70 -9.38 3.99
C LEU A 131 -8.17 -8.97 4.19
N LYS A 132 -8.47 -8.21 5.24
CA LYS A 132 -9.81 -7.63 5.49
C LYS A 132 -10.33 -6.75 4.34
N PHE A 133 -9.45 -6.23 3.49
CA PHE A 133 -9.83 -5.37 2.36
C PHE A 133 -10.31 -6.17 1.14
N GLY A 134 -10.09 -7.49 1.10
CA GLY A 134 -10.64 -8.37 0.06
C GLY A 134 -10.27 -7.92 -1.36
N ALA A 135 -11.28 -7.74 -2.21
CA ALA A 135 -11.14 -7.30 -3.60
C ALA A 135 -10.54 -5.90 -3.78
N ARG A 136 -10.57 -5.04 -2.74
CA ARG A 136 -9.92 -3.72 -2.80
C ARG A 136 -8.40 -3.80 -2.71
N MET A 137 -7.85 -4.89 -2.18
CA MET A 137 -6.40 -5.08 -2.07
C MET A 137 -5.88 -5.65 -3.38
N HIS A 138 -4.87 -5.04 -3.98
CA HIS A 138 -4.30 -5.49 -5.25
C HIS A 138 -3.73 -6.91 -5.16
N ALA A 139 -3.84 -7.67 -6.26
CA ALA A 139 -3.38 -9.06 -6.34
C ALA A 139 -1.90 -9.27 -5.94
N ASN A 140 -1.04 -8.27 -6.16
CA ASN A 140 0.37 -8.34 -5.76
C ASN A 140 0.59 -8.44 -4.24
N ASN A 141 -0.30 -7.87 -3.43
CA ASN A 141 -0.21 -8.01 -1.97
C ASN A 141 -0.46 -9.46 -1.55
N TYR A 142 -1.43 -10.13 -2.17
CA TYR A 142 -1.62 -11.58 -2.01
C TYR A 142 -0.40 -12.37 -2.47
N ARG A 143 0.20 -12.02 -3.63
CA ARG A 143 1.42 -12.67 -4.15
C ARG A 143 2.57 -12.60 -3.15
N ASN A 144 2.85 -11.42 -2.60
CA ASN A 144 3.93 -11.25 -1.63
C ASN A 144 3.68 -12.06 -0.36
N LEU A 145 2.44 -12.08 0.16
CA LEU A 145 2.10 -12.87 1.35
C LEU A 145 2.16 -14.38 1.09
N GLY A 146 1.48 -14.87 0.06
CA GLY A 146 1.41 -16.30 -0.23
C GLY A 146 2.78 -16.86 -0.61
N HIS A 147 3.59 -16.14 -1.39
CA HIS A 147 4.96 -16.55 -1.67
C HIS A 147 5.82 -16.54 -0.42
N SER A 148 5.62 -15.60 0.51
CA SER A 148 6.35 -15.61 1.78
C SER A 148 6.07 -16.88 2.59
N TYR A 149 4.80 -17.30 2.69
CA TYR A 149 4.46 -18.57 3.31
C TYR A 149 5.08 -19.78 2.61
N VAL A 150 5.06 -19.82 1.27
CA VAL A 150 5.76 -20.85 0.49
C VAL A 150 7.25 -20.91 0.84
N ARG A 151 7.93 -19.76 0.92
CA ARG A 151 9.36 -19.68 1.23
C ARG A 151 9.69 -20.09 2.66
N MET A 152 8.71 -20.03 3.57
CA MET A 152 8.80 -20.55 4.94
C MET A 152 8.36 -22.02 5.07
N GLY A 153 7.94 -22.66 3.97
CA GLY A 153 7.41 -24.03 4.00
C GLY A 153 6.01 -24.16 4.63
N MET A 154 5.33 -23.04 4.86
CA MET A 154 4.00 -22.97 5.46
C MET A 154 2.92 -23.15 4.38
N TRP A 155 2.89 -24.33 3.77
CA TRP A 155 2.07 -24.60 2.57
C TRP A 155 0.56 -24.47 2.80
N ARG A 156 0.06 -24.80 4.00
CA ARG A 156 -1.36 -24.63 4.35
C ARG A 156 -1.77 -23.16 4.41
N ASP A 157 -0.93 -22.32 5.01
CA ASP A 157 -1.17 -20.87 5.07
C ASP A 157 -1.06 -20.23 3.70
N ALA A 158 -0.08 -20.65 2.90
CA ALA A 158 0.02 -20.23 1.50
C ALA A 158 -1.27 -20.57 0.74
N LEU A 159 -1.80 -21.79 0.89
CA LEU A 159 -3.03 -22.20 0.22
C LEU A 159 -4.22 -21.32 0.62
N ARG A 160 -4.40 -21.06 1.92
CA ARG A 160 -5.45 -20.16 2.43
C ARG A 160 -5.36 -18.78 1.77
N VAL A 161 -4.15 -18.23 1.69
CA VAL A 161 -3.93 -16.92 1.07
C VAL A 161 -4.24 -16.96 -0.42
N TRP A 162 -3.84 -18.00 -1.14
CA TRP A 162 -4.15 -18.15 -2.56
C TRP A 162 -5.63 -18.31 -2.85
N GLU A 163 -6.35 -19.06 -2.01
CA GLU A 163 -7.80 -19.22 -2.15
C GLU A 163 -8.52 -17.89 -1.86
N ALA A 164 -8.08 -17.15 -0.84
CA ALA A 164 -8.58 -15.78 -0.60
C ALA A 164 -8.28 -14.84 -1.78
N ALA A 165 -7.08 -14.95 -2.37
CA ALA A 165 -6.68 -14.15 -3.51
C ALA A 165 -7.54 -14.42 -4.75
N VAL A 166 -7.86 -15.69 -5.03
CA VAL A 166 -8.75 -16.09 -6.13
C VAL A 166 -10.19 -15.65 -5.87
N ALA A 167 -10.65 -15.66 -4.61
CA ALA A 167 -11.97 -15.14 -4.28
C ALA A 167 -12.06 -13.61 -4.49
N ALA A 168 -10.98 -12.89 -4.21
CA ALA A 168 -10.89 -11.44 -4.41
C ALA A 168 -10.69 -11.04 -5.89
N HIS A 169 -9.89 -11.81 -6.64
CA HIS A 169 -9.49 -11.54 -8.04
C HIS A 169 -9.71 -12.79 -8.91
N PRO A 170 -10.98 -13.16 -9.19
CA PRO A 170 -11.32 -14.41 -9.86
C PRO A 170 -10.87 -14.49 -11.33
N GLU A 171 -10.53 -13.37 -11.96
CA GLU A 171 -10.00 -13.30 -13.33
C GLU A 171 -8.51 -13.63 -13.42
N ASP A 172 -7.78 -13.57 -12.30
CA ASP A 172 -6.33 -13.74 -12.28
C ASP A 172 -5.91 -15.21 -12.38
N ALA A 173 -5.56 -15.64 -13.59
CA ALA A 173 -5.13 -17.00 -13.86
C ALA A 173 -3.85 -17.40 -13.10
N ALA A 174 -2.97 -16.45 -12.79
CA ALA A 174 -1.73 -16.75 -12.08
C ALA A 174 -2.02 -17.13 -10.61
N LEU A 175 -3.00 -16.50 -9.96
CA LEU A 175 -3.43 -16.86 -8.60
C LEU A 175 -4.03 -18.27 -8.56
N LYS A 176 -4.88 -18.62 -9.54
CA LYS A 176 -5.45 -19.98 -9.67
C LYS A 176 -4.36 -21.04 -9.82
N LEU A 177 -3.32 -20.74 -10.61
CA LEU A 177 -2.18 -21.64 -10.77
C LEU A 177 -1.44 -21.87 -9.44
N GLN A 178 -1.29 -20.85 -8.59
CA GLN A 178 -0.67 -21.02 -7.28
C GLN A 178 -1.50 -21.91 -6.34
N VAL A 179 -2.83 -21.84 -6.39
CA VAL A 179 -3.71 -22.77 -5.65
C VAL A 179 -3.42 -24.22 -6.05
N VAL A 180 -3.41 -24.50 -7.36
CA VAL A 180 -3.15 -25.85 -7.90
C VAL A 180 -1.78 -26.36 -7.45
N ARG A 181 -0.72 -25.59 -7.68
CA ARG A 181 0.66 -25.96 -7.29
C ARG A 181 0.81 -26.20 -5.79
N THR A 182 0.12 -25.40 -4.98
CA THR A 182 0.18 -25.53 -3.52
C THR A 182 -0.58 -26.77 -3.05
N LYS A 183 -1.72 -27.12 -3.68
CA LYS A 183 -2.46 -28.36 -3.41
C LYS A 183 -1.66 -29.60 -3.78
N GLU A 184 -1.02 -29.60 -4.96
CA GLU A 184 -0.11 -30.68 -5.38
C GLU A 184 1.02 -30.88 -4.37
N ARG A 185 1.62 -29.79 -3.87
CA ARG A 185 2.68 -29.85 -2.86
C ARG A 185 2.22 -30.40 -1.51
N LEU A 186 0.94 -30.26 -1.16
CA LEU A 186 0.35 -30.75 0.10
C LEU A 186 -0.15 -32.21 0.01
N GLY A 187 -0.51 -32.67 -1.20
CA GLY A 187 -1.05 -34.02 -1.44
C GLY A 187 -0.04 -35.01 -2.04
N GLY A 188 1.16 -34.55 -2.41
CA GLY A 188 2.30 -35.38 -2.79
C GLY A 188 3.26 -35.68 -1.66
#